data_AF-A0A960RLI1-F1
#
_entry.id   AF-A0A960RLI1-F1
#
_cell.length_a   1.000
_cell.length_b   1.000
_cell.length_c   1.000
_cell.angle_alpha   90.00
_cell.angle_beta   90.00
_cell.angle_gamma   90.00
#
_symmetry.space_group_name_H-M   'P 1'
#
loop_
_entity.id
_entity.type
_entity.pdbx_description
1 polymer ?
#
loop_
_entity_poly.entity_id
_entity_poly.type
_entity_poly.pdbx_seq_one_letter_code
_entity_poly.pdbx_strand_id
1 'polypeptide(L)'
;MKTNLPVALTWSHYGELHRVTPWPEVHFERLYGDEWIPINPDCRLLEAASLGCRSSDWRPFLEFVPDEIRTFLAGFAFNRMEALLVTARCPDLLDDLKRTPALTGFLAEHMSLRGGHRAAWDEINAVHERGGVFALLEWLGLPASQQTLRILGNLESPDLPKKFLEPLRSQLWEPQTIFALQRMTAITDRHLADCCRHATAA
;
A
#
# COMPACT_ATOMS: atom_id res chain seq x y z
N MET A 1 -6.78 -36.46 -6.45
CA MET A 1 -6.62 -35.04 -6.81
C MET A 1 -7.44 -34.23 -5.83
N LYS A 2 -6.82 -33.42 -4.97
CA LYS A 2 -7.54 -32.34 -4.30
C LYS A 2 -7.73 -31.24 -5.33
N THR A 3 -8.95 -31.03 -5.78
CA THR A 3 -9.36 -29.80 -6.45
C THR A 3 -9.19 -28.69 -5.42
N ASN A 4 -8.02 -28.05 -5.37
CA ASN A 4 -7.84 -26.83 -4.61
C ASN A 4 -8.67 -25.77 -5.33
N LEU A 5 -9.93 -25.61 -4.91
CA LEU A 5 -10.72 -24.45 -5.28
C LEU A 5 -9.92 -23.22 -4.85
N PRO A 6 -9.87 -22.17 -5.69
CA PRO A 6 -9.22 -20.93 -5.32
C PRO A 6 -9.76 -20.42 -3.97
N VAL A 7 -8.86 -20.29 -2.98
CA VAL A 7 -9.25 -19.92 -1.62
C VAL A 7 -9.41 -18.41 -1.58
N ALA A 8 -10.65 -17.93 -1.44
CA ALA A 8 -10.89 -16.52 -1.13
C ALA A 8 -10.44 -16.22 0.31
N LEU A 9 -9.86 -15.04 0.53
CA LEU A 9 -9.61 -14.55 1.90
C LEU A 9 -10.92 -14.02 2.45
N THR A 10 -11.30 -14.40 3.67
CA THR A 10 -12.56 -13.97 4.28
C THR A 10 -12.33 -13.45 5.69
N TRP A 11 -12.98 -12.35 6.05
CA TRP A 11 -12.94 -11.81 7.41
C TRP A 11 -14.27 -11.13 7.75
N SER A 12 -14.49 -10.87 9.04
CA SER A 12 -15.62 -10.08 9.51
C SER A 12 -15.14 -8.75 10.07
N HIS A 13 -15.89 -7.68 9.79
CA HIS A 13 -15.65 -6.35 10.32
C HIS A 13 -16.99 -5.67 10.59
N TYR A 14 -17.21 -5.20 11.83
CA TYR A 14 -18.49 -4.62 12.28
C TYR A 14 -19.74 -5.45 11.97
N GLY A 15 -19.62 -6.79 12.06
CA GLY A 15 -20.74 -7.71 11.81
C GLY A 15 -21.03 -7.96 10.33
N GLU A 16 -20.32 -7.30 9.42
CA GLU A 16 -20.39 -7.54 7.98
C GLU A 16 -19.29 -8.52 7.57
N LEU A 17 -19.63 -9.46 6.68
CA LEU A 17 -18.67 -10.42 6.13
C LEU A 17 -18.06 -9.84 4.85
N HIS A 18 -16.74 -9.96 4.76
CA HIS A 18 -15.95 -9.44 3.65
C HIS A 18 -15.08 -10.54 3.07
N ARG A 19 -14.71 -10.39 1.80
CA ARG A 19 -13.76 -11.28 1.16
C ARG A 19 -12.87 -10.58 0.15
N VAL A 20 -11.76 -11.23 -0.17
CA VAL A 20 -10.96 -10.96 -1.36
C VAL A 20 -11.04 -12.18 -2.26
N THR A 21 -11.48 -11.97 -3.50
CA THR A 21 -11.49 -13.02 -4.51
C THR A 21 -10.06 -13.42 -4.91
N PRO A 22 -9.88 -14.67 -5.37
CA PRO A 22 -8.58 -15.17 -5.80
C PRO A 22 -7.97 -14.39 -6.98
N TRP A 23 -6.64 -14.44 -7.09
CA TRP A 23 -5.91 -13.96 -8.28
C TRP A 23 -6.34 -14.73 -9.55
N PRO A 24 -6.41 -14.09 -10.74
CA PRO A 24 -6.10 -12.69 -11.06
C PRO A 24 -7.23 -11.69 -10.84
N GLU A 25 -8.45 -12.17 -10.58
CA GLU A 25 -9.66 -11.35 -10.47
C GLU A 25 -9.81 -10.79 -9.05
N VAL A 26 -8.75 -10.19 -8.50
CA VAL A 26 -8.72 -9.72 -7.11
C VAL A 26 -9.70 -8.55 -6.92
N HIS A 27 -10.78 -8.84 -6.23
CA HIS A 27 -11.85 -7.93 -5.87
C HIS A 27 -12.08 -8.01 -4.36
N PHE A 28 -12.13 -6.84 -3.73
CA PHE A 28 -12.59 -6.73 -2.36
C PHE A 28 -14.11 -6.63 -2.40
N GLU A 29 -14.78 -7.49 -1.65
CA GLU A 29 -16.22 -7.61 -1.68
C GLU A 29 -16.79 -7.65 -0.27
N ARG A 30 -18.02 -7.18 -0.14
CA ARG A 30 -18.83 -7.29 1.08
C ARG A 30 -20.07 -8.12 0.79
N LEU A 31 -20.44 -8.99 1.72
CA LEU A 31 -21.69 -9.74 1.67
C LEU A 31 -22.86 -8.82 2.03
N TYR A 32 -23.85 -8.73 1.15
CA TYR A 32 -25.10 -8.02 1.36
C TYR A 32 -26.27 -8.97 1.02
N GLY A 33 -27.00 -9.40 2.04
CA GLY A 33 -27.94 -10.52 1.89
C GLY A 33 -27.17 -11.80 1.53
N ASP A 34 -27.47 -12.37 0.37
CA ASP A 34 -26.80 -13.56 -0.17
C ASP A 34 -25.81 -13.24 -1.30
N GLU A 35 -25.61 -11.94 -1.62
CA GLU A 35 -24.79 -11.48 -2.73
C GLU A 35 -23.50 -10.83 -2.27
N TRP A 36 -22.41 -11.11 -2.99
CA TRP A 36 -21.12 -10.45 -2.80
C TRP A 36 -21.02 -9.25 -3.73
N ILE A 37 -20.87 -8.07 -3.14
CA ILE A 37 -20.83 -6.81 -3.89
C ILE A 37 -19.41 -6.24 -3.84
N PRO A 38 -18.80 -5.89 -4.98
CA PRO A 38 -17.51 -5.22 -5.03
C PRO A 38 -17.51 -3.88 -4.29
N ILE A 39 -16.44 -3.63 -3.54
CA ILE A 39 -16.22 -2.41 -2.78
C ILE A 39 -14.81 -1.86 -3.05
N ASN A 40 -14.63 -0.58 -2.72
CA ASN A 40 -13.31 0.01 -2.53
C ASN A 40 -13.07 0.08 -1.02
N PRO A 41 -12.21 -0.79 -0.46
CA PRO A 41 -11.99 -0.80 0.98
C PRO A 41 -11.25 0.47 1.39
N ASP A 42 -11.65 1.04 2.51
CA ASP A 42 -10.90 2.12 3.14
C ASP A 42 -9.73 1.58 3.97
N CYS A 43 -8.95 2.49 4.53
CA CYS A 43 -7.79 2.18 5.35
C CYS A 43 -8.11 1.29 6.54
N ARG A 44 -9.25 1.49 7.20
CA ARG A 44 -9.65 0.75 8.40
C ARG A 44 -10.07 -0.67 8.04
N LEU A 45 -10.76 -0.83 6.92
CA LEU A 45 -11.17 -2.15 6.44
C LEU A 45 -9.96 -2.99 6.01
N LEU A 46 -8.96 -2.37 5.36
CA LEU A 46 -7.70 -3.06 5.00
C LEU A 46 -6.92 -3.49 6.24
N GLU A 47 -6.82 -2.65 7.27
CA GLU A 47 -6.23 -3.01 8.57
C GLU A 47 -6.96 -4.19 9.21
N ALA A 48 -8.29 -4.14 9.26
CA ALA A 48 -9.11 -5.22 9.79
C ALA A 48 -8.92 -6.51 8.99
N ALA A 49 -8.77 -6.42 7.67
CA ALA A 49 -8.52 -7.56 6.80
C ALA A 49 -7.14 -8.17 7.06
N SER A 50 -6.10 -7.34 7.23
CA SER A 50 -4.74 -7.77 7.60
C SER A 50 -4.70 -8.48 8.96
N LEU A 51 -5.56 -8.10 9.91
CA LEU A 51 -5.69 -8.76 11.21
C LEU A 51 -6.56 -10.04 11.14
N GLY A 52 -7.64 -9.99 10.37
CA GLY A 52 -8.62 -11.08 10.26
C GLY A 52 -8.13 -12.25 9.43
N CYS A 53 -7.42 -11.99 8.32
CA CYS A 53 -6.90 -13.01 7.42
C CYS A 53 -5.56 -13.53 7.95
N ARG A 54 -5.59 -14.59 8.76
CA ARG A 54 -4.40 -15.13 9.44
C ARG A 54 -3.48 -15.86 8.46
N SER A 55 -2.28 -16.22 8.92
CA SER A 55 -1.32 -16.99 8.12
C SER A 55 -1.88 -18.31 7.57
N SER A 56 -2.87 -18.91 8.24
CA SER A 56 -3.58 -20.12 7.80
C SER A 56 -4.39 -19.90 6.52
N ASP A 57 -4.93 -18.70 6.32
CA ASP A 57 -5.78 -18.36 5.16
C ASP A 57 -4.94 -17.69 4.07
N TRP A 58 -3.94 -16.89 4.48
CA TRP A 58 -3.03 -16.19 3.59
C TRP A 58 -2.14 -17.13 2.78
N ARG A 59 -1.58 -18.18 3.38
CA ARG A 59 -0.67 -19.11 2.68
C ARG A 59 -1.37 -19.84 1.51
N PRO A 60 -2.54 -20.48 1.70
CA PRO A 60 -3.28 -21.08 0.59
C PRO A 60 -3.65 -20.08 -0.50
N PHE A 61 -4.04 -18.85 -0.14
CA PHE A 61 -4.34 -17.81 -1.13
C PHE A 61 -3.11 -17.52 -2.02
N LEU A 62 -1.92 -17.39 -1.43
CA LEU A 62 -0.69 -17.11 -2.15
C LEU A 62 -0.25 -18.23 -3.11
N GLU A 63 -0.77 -19.46 -3.00
CA GLU A 63 -0.49 -20.55 -3.96
C GLU A 63 -1.00 -20.22 -5.38
N PHE A 64 -1.99 -19.33 -5.48
CA PHE A 64 -2.59 -18.91 -6.75
C PHE A 64 -2.03 -17.57 -7.27
N VAL A 65 -1.18 -16.91 -6.48
CA VAL A 65 -0.57 -15.63 -6.83
C VAL A 65 0.75 -15.88 -7.57
N PRO A 66 1.02 -15.19 -8.70
CA PRO A 66 2.29 -15.29 -9.40
C PRO A 66 3.50 -15.09 -8.48
N ASP A 67 4.54 -15.89 -8.67
CA ASP A 67 5.73 -15.95 -7.80
C ASP A 67 6.34 -14.57 -7.52
N GLU A 68 6.37 -13.72 -8.54
CA GLU A 68 6.90 -12.38 -8.47
C GLU A 68 6.09 -11.45 -7.54
N ILE A 69 4.76 -11.52 -7.65
CA ILE A 69 3.83 -10.76 -6.80
C ILE A 69 3.85 -11.34 -5.39
N ARG A 70 3.87 -12.68 -5.26
CA ARG A 70 3.98 -13.36 -3.96
C ARG A 70 5.24 -12.93 -3.22
N THR A 71 6.37 -12.80 -3.92
CA THR A 71 7.65 -12.34 -3.35
C THR A 71 7.54 -10.91 -2.85
N PHE A 72 6.92 -10.03 -3.64
CA PHE A 72 6.65 -8.65 -3.22
C PHE A 72 5.74 -8.59 -1.99
N LEU A 73 4.62 -9.31 -2.00
CA LEU A 73 3.67 -9.35 -0.87
C LEU A 73 4.30 -9.93 0.41
N ALA A 74 5.24 -10.86 0.30
CA ALA A 74 5.94 -11.44 1.45
C ALA A 74 6.81 -10.43 2.21
N GLY A 75 7.14 -9.28 1.60
CA GLY A 75 7.83 -8.19 2.28
C GLY A 75 6.95 -7.46 3.30
N PHE A 76 5.62 -7.52 3.17
CA PHE A 76 4.68 -6.80 4.02
C PHE A 76 4.10 -7.72 5.09
N ALA A 77 4.15 -7.28 6.34
CA ALA A 77 3.50 -7.93 7.46
C ALA A 77 2.14 -7.28 7.75
N PHE A 78 2.12 -5.97 7.99
CA PHE A 78 0.94 -5.22 8.45
C PHE A 78 0.12 -4.64 7.30
N ASN A 79 0.79 -4.12 6.28
CA ASN A 79 0.18 -3.50 5.10
C ASN A 79 0.00 -4.50 3.94
N ARG A 80 -0.08 -5.80 4.23
CA ARG A 80 -0.16 -6.84 3.18
C ARG A 80 -1.43 -6.76 2.35
N MET A 81 -2.54 -6.31 2.93
CA MET A 81 -3.80 -6.16 2.20
C MET A 81 -3.79 -4.89 1.33
N GLU A 82 -3.14 -3.82 1.79
CA GLU A 82 -2.81 -2.65 0.99
C GLU A 82 -1.93 -3.03 -0.21
N ALA A 83 -0.87 -3.82 0.03
CA ALA A 83 0.02 -4.30 -1.01
C ALA A 83 -0.72 -5.17 -2.05
N LEU A 84 -1.60 -6.07 -1.59
CA LEU A 84 -2.46 -6.86 -2.48
C LEU A 84 -3.41 -5.99 -3.30
N LEU A 85 -4.06 -5.00 -2.67
CA LEU A 85 -4.96 -4.08 -3.36
C LEU A 85 -4.23 -3.28 -4.43
N VAL A 86 -3.09 -2.68 -4.08
CA VAL A 86 -2.32 -1.84 -5.01
C VAL A 86 -1.79 -2.68 -6.18
N THR A 87 -1.23 -3.86 -5.93
CA THR A 87 -0.73 -4.73 -7.01
C THR A 87 -1.82 -5.29 -7.91
N ALA A 88 -3.01 -5.55 -7.37
CA ALA A 88 -4.17 -5.94 -8.16
C ALA A 88 -4.73 -4.79 -9.02
N ARG A 89 -4.77 -3.58 -8.49
CA ARG A 89 -5.34 -2.40 -9.16
C ARG A 89 -4.38 -1.75 -10.15
N CYS A 90 -3.08 -1.85 -9.89
CA CYS A 90 -2.02 -1.20 -10.65
C CYS A 90 -0.88 -2.19 -10.91
N PRO A 91 -1.09 -3.24 -11.74
CA PRO A 91 -0.10 -4.28 -11.96
C PRO A 91 1.19 -3.75 -12.61
N ASP A 92 1.09 -2.74 -13.47
CA ASP A 92 2.24 -2.14 -14.17
C ASP A 92 3.17 -1.36 -13.21
N LEU A 93 2.73 -1.07 -11.98
CA LEU A 93 3.56 -0.44 -10.96
C LEU A 93 4.49 -1.40 -10.23
N LEU A 94 4.35 -2.71 -10.43
CA LEU A 94 5.02 -3.71 -9.59
C LEU A 94 6.54 -3.51 -9.54
N ASP A 95 7.19 -3.17 -10.65
CA ASP A 95 8.64 -2.98 -10.70
C ASP A 95 9.11 -1.72 -9.95
N ASP A 96 8.35 -0.63 -10.02
CA ASP A 96 8.63 0.57 -9.24
C ASP A 96 8.38 0.34 -7.75
N LEU A 97 7.34 -0.43 -7.40
CA LEU A 97 7.02 -0.79 -6.02
C LEU A 97 8.05 -1.72 -5.41
N LYS A 98 8.61 -2.68 -6.14
CA LYS A 98 9.72 -3.51 -5.62
C LYS A 98 10.95 -2.67 -5.29
N ARG A 99 11.22 -1.62 -6.08
CA ARG A 99 12.36 -0.71 -5.85
C ARG A 99 12.10 0.24 -4.69
N THR A 100 10.84 0.64 -4.50
CA THR A 100 10.43 1.57 -3.45
C THR A 100 9.15 1.09 -2.74
N PRO A 101 9.23 0.03 -1.91
CA PRO A 101 8.04 -0.62 -1.34
C PRO A 101 7.17 0.30 -0.48
N ALA A 102 7.77 1.31 0.15
CA ALA A 102 7.06 2.29 0.97
C ALA A 102 6.00 3.09 0.17
N LEU A 103 6.14 3.20 -1.16
CA LEU A 103 5.14 3.85 -2.02
C LEU A 103 3.78 3.15 -1.99
N THR A 104 3.74 1.85 -1.67
CA THR A 104 2.50 1.10 -1.51
C THR A 104 1.58 1.73 -0.48
N GLY A 105 2.11 2.21 0.66
CA GLY A 105 1.31 2.89 1.67
C GLY A 105 0.70 4.20 1.17
N PHE A 106 1.48 4.99 0.42
CA PHE A 106 0.99 6.25 -0.19
C PHE A 106 -0.09 6.00 -1.25
N LEU A 107 0.08 4.97 -2.08
CA LEU A 107 -0.90 4.60 -3.10
C LEU A 107 -2.17 4.02 -2.47
N ALA A 108 -2.06 3.20 -1.43
CA ALA A 108 -3.23 2.68 -0.74
C ALA A 108 -4.04 3.81 -0.06
N GLU A 109 -3.37 4.80 0.51
CA GLU A 109 -3.99 5.93 1.21
C GLU A 109 -4.23 7.17 0.31
N HIS A 110 -4.13 7.03 -1.02
CA HIS A 110 -4.22 8.15 -1.96
C HIS A 110 -5.48 9.00 -1.76
N MET A 111 -6.63 8.36 -1.46
CA MET A 111 -7.88 9.07 -1.21
C MET A 111 -7.77 10.04 -0.04
N SER A 112 -7.22 9.59 1.09
CA SER A 112 -7.05 10.40 2.29
C SER A 112 -6.03 11.51 2.07
N LEU A 113 -4.86 11.17 1.52
CA LEU A 113 -3.77 12.12 1.26
C LEU A 113 -4.19 13.23 0.29
N ARG A 114 -5.07 12.93 -0.67
CA ARG A 114 -5.54 13.90 -1.67
C ARG A 114 -6.84 14.61 -1.32
N GLY A 115 -7.48 14.28 -0.19
CA GLY A 115 -8.81 14.79 0.13
C GLY A 115 -9.89 14.35 -0.86
N GLY A 116 -9.66 13.22 -1.54
CA GLY A 116 -10.59 12.63 -2.50
C GLY A 116 -11.68 11.83 -1.81
N HIS A 117 -12.88 11.82 -2.40
CA HIS A 117 -14.03 11.07 -1.89
C HIS A 117 -14.23 9.71 -2.59
N ARG A 118 -13.41 9.42 -3.63
CA ARG A 118 -13.48 8.17 -4.40
C ARG A 118 -12.08 7.67 -4.71
N ALA A 119 -11.94 6.35 -4.83
CA ALA A 119 -10.71 5.74 -5.29
C ALA A 119 -10.46 6.12 -6.76
N ALA A 120 -9.21 6.46 -7.07
CA ALA A 120 -8.79 6.98 -8.37
C ALA A 120 -7.79 6.03 -9.05
N TRP A 121 -8.03 4.71 -8.97
CA TRP A 121 -7.13 3.70 -9.51
C TRP A 121 -6.85 3.86 -11.02
N ASP A 122 -7.88 4.18 -11.81
CA ASP A 122 -7.71 4.43 -13.25
C ASP A 122 -6.83 5.66 -13.51
N GLU A 123 -6.93 6.69 -12.65
CA GLU A 123 -6.10 7.89 -12.74
C GLU A 123 -4.65 7.58 -12.37
N ILE A 124 -4.42 6.78 -11.33
CA ILE A 124 -3.09 6.31 -10.92
C ILE A 124 -2.40 5.58 -12.08
N ASN A 125 -3.11 4.64 -12.72
CA ASN A 125 -2.59 3.91 -13.87
C ASN A 125 -2.28 4.86 -15.04
N ALA A 126 -3.20 5.77 -15.37
CA ALA A 126 -2.99 6.74 -16.46
C ALA A 126 -1.84 7.72 -16.20
N VAL A 127 -1.61 8.13 -14.95
CA VAL A 127 -0.48 8.99 -14.56
C VAL A 127 0.84 8.24 -14.70
N HIS A 128 0.90 7.00 -14.23
CA HIS A 128 2.10 6.15 -14.37
C HIS A 128 2.43 5.86 -15.83
N GLU A 129 1.43 5.49 -16.64
CA GLU A 129 1.63 5.18 -18.05
C GLU A 129 2.25 6.37 -18.82
N ARG A 130 1.86 7.60 -18.47
CA ARG A 130 2.30 8.82 -19.17
C ARG A 130 3.66 9.33 -18.72
N GLY A 131 4.01 9.18 -17.44
CA GLY A 131 5.18 9.85 -16.87
C GLY A 131 5.97 9.03 -15.86
N GLY A 132 5.67 7.74 -15.74
CA GLY A 132 6.30 6.80 -14.83
C GLY A 132 6.14 7.18 -13.35
N VAL A 133 7.05 6.65 -12.53
CA VAL A 133 7.03 6.85 -11.07
C VAL A 133 7.17 8.33 -10.66
N PHE A 134 7.84 9.18 -11.44
CA PHE A 134 7.99 10.59 -11.10
C PHE A 134 6.69 11.38 -11.23
N ALA A 135 5.90 11.12 -12.27
CA ALA A 135 4.56 11.70 -12.39
C ALA A 135 3.65 11.22 -11.25
N LEU A 136 3.82 9.97 -10.80
CA LEU A 136 3.10 9.46 -9.63
C LEU A 136 3.50 10.15 -8.32
N LEU A 137 4.79 10.41 -8.10
CA LEU A 137 5.24 11.16 -6.94
C LEU A 137 4.59 12.54 -6.90
N GLU A 138 4.62 13.27 -8.03
CA GLU A 138 3.98 14.58 -8.14
C GLU A 138 2.47 14.48 -7.87
N TRP A 139 1.81 13.49 -8.46
CA TRP A 139 0.38 13.25 -8.28
C TRP A 139 0.01 12.95 -6.82
N LEU A 140 0.88 12.24 -6.08
CA LEU A 140 0.73 11.96 -4.65
C LEU A 140 1.05 13.18 -3.76
N GLY A 141 1.61 14.25 -4.31
CA GLY A 141 2.07 15.43 -3.57
C GLY A 141 3.45 15.23 -2.93
N LEU A 142 4.27 14.33 -3.47
CA LEU A 142 5.66 14.11 -3.10
C LEU A 142 6.60 14.82 -4.09
N PRO A 143 7.82 15.22 -3.68
CA PRO A 143 8.78 15.78 -4.62
C PRO A 143 9.17 14.72 -5.66
N ALA A 144 8.95 15.01 -6.94
CA ALA A 144 9.26 14.14 -8.06
C ALA A 144 10.77 14.07 -8.34
N SER A 145 11.51 13.36 -7.49
CA SER A 145 12.97 13.31 -7.54
C SER A 145 13.53 11.92 -7.22
N GLN A 146 14.70 11.61 -7.79
CA GLN A 146 15.48 10.40 -7.43
C GLN A 146 15.84 10.36 -5.94
N GLN A 147 15.98 11.54 -5.33
CA GLN A 147 16.30 11.69 -3.92
C GLN A 147 15.14 11.20 -3.04
N THR A 148 13.90 11.56 -3.38
CA THR A 148 12.69 11.07 -2.74
C THR A 148 12.60 9.55 -2.81
N LEU A 149 12.77 8.97 -4.01
CA LEU A 149 12.74 7.51 -4.19
C LEU A 149 13.82 6.81 -3.38
N ARG A 150 15.05 7.35 -3.35
CA ARG A 150 16.13 6.77 -2.53
C ARG A 150 15.81 6.85 -1.03
N ILE A 151 15.24 7.95 -0.54
CA ILE A 151 14.84 8.06 0.87
C ILE A 151 13.79 7.01 1.20
N LEU A 152 12.74 6.89 0.37
CA LEU A 152 11.68 5.90 0.56
C LEU A 152 12.16 4.46 0.39
N GLY A 153 13.14 4.23 -0.48
CA GLY A 153 13.77 2.91 -0.68
C GLY A 153 14.74 2.51 0.43
N ASN A 154 15.20 3.48 1.24
CA ASN A 154 16.06 3.23 2.41
C ASN A 154 15.26 3.00 3.70
N LEU A 155 13.91 3.00 3.67
CA LEU A 155 13.12 2.63 4.83
C LEU A 155 13.40 1.16 5.19
N GLU A 156 13.65 0.90 6.48
CA GLU A 156 13.99 -0.44 6.97
C GLU A 156 12.85 -1.44 6.76
N SER A 157 11.60 -0.95 6.84
CA SER A 157 10.39 -1.74 6.65
C SER A 157 9.56 -1.19 5.49
N PRO A 158 8.99 -2.05 4.63
CA PRO A 158 8.00 -1.64 3.63
C PRO A 158 6.65 -1.26 4.27
N ASP A 159 6.38 -1.74 5.49
CA ASP A 159 5.18 -1.42 6.27
C ASP A 159 5.30 -0.03 6.90
N LEU A 160 5.24 1.02 6.09
CA LEU A 160 5.23 2.40 6.60
C LEU A 160 3.96 2.67 7.41
N PRO A 161 4.05 3.00 8.71
CA PRO A 161 2.87 3.31 9.51
C PRO A 161 2.10 4.52 8.97
N LYS A 162 0.77 4.41 8.88
CA LYS A 162 -0.10 5.44 8.26
C LYS A 162 0.04 6.83 8.88
N LYS A 163 0.28 6.89 10.18
CA LYS A 163 0.55 8.13 10.93
C LYS A 163 1.74 8.94 10.38
N PHE A 164 2.65 8.30 9.64
CA PHE A 164 3.80 8.96 9.03
C PHE A 164 3.57 9.37 7.58
N LEU A 165 2.51 8.91 6.89
CA LEU A 165 2.32 9.19 5.47
C LEU A 165 2.18 10.69 5.21
N GLU A 166 1.23 11.36 5.87
CA GLU A 166 1.03 12.80 5.68
C GLU A 166 2.21 13.64 6.21
N PRO A 167 2.72 13.41 7.44
CA PRO A 167 3.89 14.15 7.91
C PRO A 167 5.12 13.98 7.01
N LEU A 168 5.40 12.75 6.55
CA LEU A 168 6.53 12.49 5.65
C LEU A 168 6.29 13.15 4.29
N ARG A 169 5.06 13.12 3.77
CA ARG A 169 4.71 13.83 2.53
C ARG A 169 5.04 15.31 2.61
N SER A 170 4.65 15.99 3.70
CA SER A 170 4.97 17.41 3.89
C SER A 170 6.47 17.62 4.09
N GLN A 171 7.11 16.80 4.94
CA GLN A 171 8.51 16.97 5.32
C GLN A 171 9.50 16.68 4.19
N LEU A 172 9.14 15.86 3.21
CA LEU A 172 9.99 15.60 2.05
C LEU A 172 10.16 16.81 1.14
N TRP A 173 9.38 17.88 1.32
CA TRP A 173 9.60 19.17 0.65
C TRP A 173 10.62 20.05 1.37
N GLU A 174 10.93 19.75 2.64
CA GLU A 174 11.83 20.56 3.47
C GLU A 174 13.29 20.16 3.27
N PRO A 175 14.17 21.10 2.83
CA PRO A 175 15.58 20.78 2.55
C PRO A 175 16.32 20.14 3.73
N GLN A 176 15.98 20.55 4.96
CA GLN A 176 16.61 20.04 6.17
C GLN A 176 16.28 18.57 6.41
N THR A 177 15.02 18.18 6.24
CA THR A 177 14.57 16.80 6.42
C THR A 177 15.12 15.90 5.33
N ILE A 178 15.11 16.36 4.08
CA ILE A 178 15.74 15.66 2.97
C ILE A 178 17.23 15.41 3.27
N PHE A 179 17.98 16.43 3.72
CA PHE A 179 19.40 16.30 4.03
C PHE A 179 19.65 15.31 5.19
N ALA A 180 18.81 15.33 6.22
CA ALA A 180 18.91 14.40 7.34
C ALA A 180 18.67 12.94 6.91
N LEU A 181 17.58 12.68 6.19
CA LEU A 181 17.18 11.33 5.79
C LEU A 181 18.08 10.74 4.69
N GLN A 182 18.54 11.56 3.74
CA GLN A 182 19.39 11.08 2.64
C GLN A 182 20.70 10.45 3.11
N ARG A 183 21.22 10.87 4.26
CA ARG A 183 22.49 10.37 4.81
C ARG A 183 22.35 9.02 5.51
N MET A 184 21.12 8.55 5.70
CA MET A 184 20.83 7.28 6.36
C MET A 184 20.75 6.17 5.31
N THR A 185 21.47 5.07 5.57
CA THR A 185 21.40 3.85 4.74
C THR A 185 20.24 2.93 5.13
N ALA A 186 19.73 3.08 6.35
CA ALA A 186 18.52 2.43 6.85
C ALA A 186 17.75 3.42 7.73
N ILE A 187 16.53 3.75 7.33
CA ILE A 187 15.65 4.71 8.02
C ILE A 187 14.62 3.91 8.82
N THR A 188 14.70 4.04 10.14
CA THR A 188 13.80 3.36 11.08
C THR A 188 12.59 4.24 11.40
N ASP A 189 11.55 3.64 11.96
CA ASP A 189 10.39 4.37 12.50
C ASP A 189 10.77 5.44 13.53
N ARG A 190 11.87 5.23 14.28
CA ARG A 190 12.38 6.20 15.24
C ARG A 190 12.90 7.45 14.53
N HIS A 191 13.67 7.27 13.45
CA HIS A 191 14.17 8.39 12.64
C HIS A 191 13.01 9.18 12.03
N LEU A 192 12.00 8.48 11.48
CA LEU A 192 10.80 9.11 10.95
C LEU A 192 10.04 9.90 12.03
N ALA A 193 9.88 9.32 13.22
CA ALA A 193 9.22 9.99 14.33
C ALA A 193 9.98 11.26 14.78
N ASP A 194 11.31 11.21 14.82
CA ASP A 194 12.13 12.39 15.13
C ASP A 194 11.92 13.50 14.10
N CYS A 195 12.02 13.18 12.80
CA CYS A 195 11.78 14.16 11.73
C CYS A 195 10.35 14.72 11.73
N CYS A 196 9.35 13.87 11.90
CA CYS A 196 7.93 14.29 11.86
C CYS A 196 7.52 15.08 13.10
N ARG A 197 8.14 14.87 14.27
CA ARG A 197 7.87 15.66 15.49
C ARG A 197 8.32 17.12 15.36
N HIS A 198 9.42 17.36 14.65
CA HIS A 198 9.94 18.72 14.45
C HIS A 198 9.03 19.56 13.54
N ALA A 199 8.18 18.90 12.74
CA ALA A 199 7.18 19.55 11.88
C ALA A 199 5.99 20.16 12.64
N THR A 200 5.62 19.57 13.79
CA THR A 200 4.46 20.01 14.59
C THR A 200 4.78 21.05 15.66
N ALA A 201 6.07 21.39 15.83
CA ALA A 201 6.55 22.28 16.88
C ALA A 201 7.02 23.66 16.36
N ALA A 202 6.84 23.94 15.07
CA ALA A 202 7.11 25.21 14.40
C ALA A 202 5.81 25.85 13.91
#